data_AF-A0A1D9PY74-F1
#
_entry.id   AF-A0A1D9PY74-F1
#
_cell.length_a   1.000
_cell.length_b   1.000
_cell.length_c   1.000
_cell.angle_alpha   90.00
_cell.angle_beta   90.00
_cell.angle_gamma   90.00
#
_symmetry.space_group_name_H-M   'P 1'
#
loop_
_entity.id
_entity.type
_entity.pdbx_description
1 polymer ?
#
loop_
_entity_poly.entity_id
_entity_poly.type
_entity_poly.pdbx_seq_one_letter_code
_entity_poly.pdbx_strand_id
1 'polypeptide(L)'
;MSAAYVLRKADDIIEQDRLDAKVAAIVEMIGGFPLLTPLQTLDNISKVVDVGCGTGVATVQIATLLPSTTIYGLDLSPVPEASKDMAPGNVVWAQGNALDVDYDQPGNDIMSREIFTP
;
A
#
# COMPACT_ATOMS: atom_id res chain seq x y z
N MET A 1 24.78 -3.79 -12.07
CA MET A 1 24.42 -4.81 -11.06
C MET A 1 22.97 -5.18 -11.28
N SER A 2 22.66 -6.47 -11.39
CA SER A 2 21.31 -6.96 -11.74
C SER A 2 20.32 -6.61 -10.63
N ALA A 3 19.29 -5.83 -10.96
CA ALA A 3 18.18 -5.45 -10.08
C ALA A 3 17.21 -6.63 -9.83
N ALA A 4 17.74 -7.83 -9.61
CA ALA A 4 16.93 -9.04 -9.39
C ALA A 4 16.24 -9.08 -8.02
N TYR A 5 16.53 -8.12 -7.13
CA TYR A 5 16.03 -8.05 -5.74
C TYR A 5 15.09 -6.87 -5.47
N VAL A 6 14.84 -6.00 -6.46
CA VAL A 6 13.94 -4.86 -6.34
C VAL A 6 12.70 -5.23 -7.14
N LEU A 7 11.70 -5.83 -6.48
CA LEU A 7 10.39 -6.21 -7.01
C LEU A 7 10.38 -6.50 -8.53
N ARG A 8 10.65 -7.75 -8.91
CA ARG A 8 10.41 -8.18 -10.29
C ARG A 8 8.93 -8.02 -10.63
N LYS A 9 8.68 -7.94 -11.95
CA LYS A 9 7.36 -7.86 -12.61
C LYS A 9 6.26 -8.60 -11.84
N ALA A 10 5.03 -8.08 -11.90
CA ALA A 10 3.86 -8.63 -11.21
C ALA A 10 3.56 -10.13 -11.53
N ASP A 11 4.18 -10.71 -12.56
CA ASP A 11 4.08 -12.13 -12.92
C ASP A 11 5.14 -13.04 -12.24
N ASP A 12 6.09 -12.51 -11.47
CA ASP A 12 7.06 -13.31 -10.70
C ASP A 12 6.46 -13.83 -9.38
N ILE A 13 5.54 -14.79 -9.50
CA ILE A 13 4.75 -15.36 -8.40
C ILE A 13 5.63 -15.87 -7.26
N ILE A 14 6.78 -16.49 -7.57
CA ILE A 14 7.69 -17.02 -6.54
C ILE A 14 8.24 -15.90 -5.66
N GLU A 15 8.61 -14.77 -6.26
CA GLU A 15 9.11 -13.63 -5.50
C GLU A 15 7.99 -12.93 -4.72
N GLN A 16 6.78 -12.87 -5.27
CA GLN A 16 5.59 -12.37 -4.56
C GLN A 16 5.31 -13.21 -3.30
N ASP A 17 5.25 -14.54 -3.44
CA ASP A 17 5.07 -15.46 -2.30
C ASP A 17 6.17 -15.27 -1.24
N ARG A 18 7.42 -15.08 -1.69
CA ARG A 18 8.57 -14.85 -0.81
C ARG A 18 8.46 -13.52 -0.05
N LEU A 19 7.81 -12.51 -0.61
CA LEU A 19 7.58 -11.21 0.02
C LEU A 19 6.38 -11.26 0.98
N ASP A 20 5.30 -11.93 0.58
CA ASP A 20 4.11 -12.11 1.42
C ASP A 20 4.44 -12.91 2.68
N ALA A 21 5.30 -13.93 2.57
CA ALA A 21 5.83 -14.67 3.72
C ALA A 21 6.65 -13.78 4.67
N LYS A 22 7.39 -12.80 4.15
CA LYS A 22 8.13 -11.83 4.97
C LYS A 22 7.17 -10.90 5.71
N VAL A 23 6.11 -10.43 5.06
CA VAL A 23 5.09 -9.60 5.72
C VAL A 23 4.47 -10.39 6.87
N ALA A 24 4.04 -11.63 6.65
CA ALA A 24 3.48 -12.49 7.70
C ALA A 24 4.44 -12.65 8.89
N ALA A 25 5.72 -12.94 8.63
CA ALA A 25 6.73 -13.07 9.68
C ALA A 25 6.96 -11.75 10.46
N ILE A 26 6.94 -10.60 9.77
CA ILE A 26 7.04 -9.29 10.43
C ILE A 26 5.83 -9.04 11.32
N VAL A 27 4.61 -9.27 10.82
CA VAL A 27 3.38 -9.11 11.59
C VAL A 27 3.42 -9.95 12.86
N GLU A 28 3.83 -11.22 12.75
CA GLU A 28 3.97 -12.10 13.91
C GLU A 28 5.02 -11.58 14.91
N MET A 29 6.19 -11.16 14.40
CA MET A 29 7.26 -10.60 15.22
C MET A 29 6.85 -9.35 15.99
N ILE A 30 6.02 -8.48 15.39
CA ILE A 30 5.60 -7.21 16.00
C ILE A 30 4.34 -7.33 16.87
N GLY A 31 3.92 -8.56 17.21
CA GLY A 31 2.82 -8.80 18.14
C GLY A 31 1.48 -9.10 17.47
N GLY A 32 1.49 -9.54 16.20
CA GLY A 32 0.31 -9.99 15.47
C GLY A 32 -0.54 -8.86 14.89
N PHE A 33 -0.05 -7.61 14.92
CA PHE A 33 -0.74 -6.46 14.36
C PHE A 33 0.10 -5.84 13.24
N PRO A 34 -0.47 -5.52 12.06
CA PRO A 34 0.30 -5.08 10.89
C PRO A 34 0.87 -3.66 11.01
N LEU A 35 0.61 -2.98 12.12
CA LEU A 35 1.00 -1.62 12.39
C LEU A 35 1.54 -1.50 13.82
N LEU A 36 2.55 -0.65 14.00
CA LEU A 36 3.00 -0.27 15.34
C LEU A 36 2.26 0.99 15.85
N THR A 37 1.53 1.67 14.97
CA THR A 37 0.77 2.88 15.30
C THR A 37 -0.36 2.54 16.28
N PRO A 38 -0.52 3.28 17.39
CA PRO A 38 -1.59 3.05 18.34
C PRO A 38 -2.93 3.57 17.78
N LEU A 39 -3.52 2.84 16.82
CA LEU A 39 -4.74 3.25 16.11
C LEU A 39 -5.91 3.55 17.04
N GLN A 40 -5.99 2.91 18.21
CA GLN A 40 -7.05 3.15 19.20
C GLN A 40 -7.00 4.56 19.81
N THR A 41 -5.89 5.28 19.63
CA THR A 41 -5.71 6.66 20.12
C THR A 41 -6.03 7.72 19.07
N LEU A 42 -6.33 7.29 17.84
CA LEU A 42 -6.63 8.14 16.70
C LEU A 42 -8.13 8.07 16.40
N ASP A 43 -8.83 9.19 16.58
CA ASP A 43 -10.23 9.32 16.17
C ASP A 43 -10.32 9.89 14.75
N ASN A 44 -11.33 9.45 14.00
CA ASN A 44 -11.70 10.01 12.69
C ASN A 44 -10.60 9.95 11.62
N ILE A 45 -9.87 8.84 11.52
CA ILE A 45 -8.95 8.61 10.40
C ILE A 45 -9.77 8.53 9.11
N SER A 46 -9.74 9.58 8.29
CA SER A 46 -10.42 9.64 6.99
C SER A 46 -9.57 9.04 5.86
N LYS A 47 -8.25 9.11 5.98
CA LYS A 47 -7.30 8.76 4.92
C LYS A 47 -6.01 8.16 5.47
N VAL A 48 -5.49 7.14 4.78
CA VAL A 48 -4.14 6.57 4.98
C VAL A 48 -3.47 6.38 3.63
N VAL A 49 -2.15 6.60 3.57
CA VAL A 49 -1.33 6.34 2.39
C VAL A 49 -0.21 5.36 2.74
N ASP A 50 -0.15 4.24 2.03
CA ASP A 50 0.91 3.24 2.08
C ASP A 50 1.86 3.45 0.88
N VAL A 51 3.02 4.07 1.15
CA VAL A 51 4.01 4.43 0.14
C VAL A 51 5.03 3.31 -0.02
N GLY A 52 5.21 2.83 -1.24
CA GLY A 52 6.00 1.64 -1.53
C GLY A 52 5.25 0.37 -1.15
N CYS A 53 3.96 0.29 -1.49
CA CYS A 53 3.09 -0.81 -1.04
C CYS A 53 3.46 -2.18 -1.62
N GLY A 54 4.30 -2.24 -2.66
CA GLY A 54 4.82 -3.47 -3.25
C GLY A 54 3.72 -4.44 -3.66
N THR A 55 3.62 -5.57 -2.95
CA THR A 55 2.62 -6.60 -3.20
C THR A 55 1.21 -6.17 -2.76
N GLY A 56 1.10 -5.15 -1.92
CA GLY A 56 -0.17 -4.63 -1.41
C GLY A 56 -0.73 -5.37 -0.18
N VAL A 57 -0.05 -6.41 0.33
CA VAL A 57 -0.55 -7.20 1.49
C VAL A 57 -0.74 -6.33 2.73
N ALA A 58 0.23 -5.47 3.04
CA ALA A 58 0.11 -4.55 4.17
C ALA A 58 -1.07 -3.57 3.98
N THR A 59 -1.21 -3.01 2.78
CA THR A 59 -2.34 -2.12 2.42
C THR A 59 -3.70 -2.80 2.67
N VAL A 60 -3.86 -4.05 2.23
CA VAL A 60 -5.09 -4.84 2.42
C VAL A 60 -5.36 -5.11 3.91
N GLN A 61 -4.33 -5.43 4.67
CA GLN A 61 -4.45 -5.61 6.13
C GLN A 61 -4.91 -4.32 6.82
N ILE A 62 -4.33 -3.17 6.46
CA ILE A 62 -4.72 -1.87 7.01
C ILE A 62 -6.17 -1.54 6.65
N ALA A 63 -6.56 -1.77 5.40
CA ALA A 63 -7.92 -1.51 4.92
C ALA A 63 -8.99 -2.36 5.63
N THR A 64 -8.64 -3.60 5.96
CA THR A 64 -9.50 -4.50 6.74
C THR A 64 -9.67 -4.01 8.18
N LEU A 65 -8.63 -3.42 8.78
CA LEU A 65 -8.67 -2.87 10.13
C LEU A 65 -9.41 -1.53 10.23
N LEU A 66 -9.42 -0.76 9.14
CA LEU A 66 -10.00 0.58 9.06
C LEU A 66 -11.08 0.67 7.97
N PRO A 67 -12.23 -0.02 8.14
CA PRO A 67 -13.23 -0.17 7.07
C PRO A 67 -13.91 1.14 6.65
N SER A 68 -13.85 2.19 7.48
CA SER A 68 -14.43 3.50 7.18
C SER A 68 -13.41 4.52 6.64
N THR A 69 -12.15 4.13 6.54
CA THR A 69 -11.05 4.99 6.08
C THR A 69 -10.71 4.66 4.63
N THR A 70 -10.45 5.67 3.80
CA THR A 70 -9.91 5.46 2.45
C THR A 70 -8.42 5.16 2.54
N ILE A 71 -8.00 4.02 2.02
CA ILE A 71 -6.60 3.58 2.02
C ILE A 71 -6.03 3.68 0.62
N TYR A 72 -4.95 4.42 0.46
CA TYR A 72 -4.22 4.53 -0.81
C TYR A 72 -2.99 3.63 -0.77
N GLY A 73 -2.85 2.72 -1.74
CA GLY A 73 -1.63 1.97 -1.98
C GLY A 73 -0.86 2.56 -3.15
N LEU A 74 0.34 3.08 -2.92
CA LEU A 74 1.19 3.72 -3.92
C LEU A 74 2.49 2.93 -4.11
N ASP A 75 2.82 2.55 -5.33
CA ASP A 75 4.13 1.99 -5.66
C ASP A 75 4.63 2.47 -7.04
N LEU A 76 5.94 2.37 -7.26
CA LEU A 76 6.55 2.60 -8.58
C LEU A 76 6.12 1.52 -9.58
N SER A 77 5.93 0.30 -9.08
CA SER A 77 5.55 -0.88 -9.86
C SER A 77 4.05 -1.14 -9.79
N PRO A 78 3.46 -1.80 -10.80
CA PRO A 78 2.07 -2.22 -10.71
C PRO A 78 1.86 -3.21 -9.56
N VAL A 79 0.87 -2.94 -8.71
CA VAL A 79 0.40 -3.88 -7.69
C VAL A 79 -0.18 -5.13 -8.37
N PRO A 80 0.11 -6.36 -7.89
CA PRO A 80 -0.43 -7.59 -8.46
C PRO A 80 -1.97 -7.60 -8.49
N GLU A 81 -2.56 -8.13 -9.56
CA GLU A 81 -4.04 -8.21 -9.71
C GLU A 81 -4.69 -9.03 -8.58
N ALA A 82 -4.04 -10.10 -8.13
CA ALA A 82 -4.55 -10.91 -7.01
C ALA A 82 -4.78 -10.07 -5.74
N SER A 83 -3.87 -9.13 -5.43
CA SER A 83 -4.01 -8.24 -4.29
C SER A 83 -5.13 -7.22 -4.50
N LYS A 84 -5.33 -6.74 -5.73
CA LYS A 84 -6.45 -5.85 -6.07
C LYS A 84 -7.80 -6.54 -5.94
N ASP A 85 -7.90 -7.80 -6.39
CA ASP A 85 -9.11 -8.62 -6.32
C ASP A 85 -9.51 -8.94 -4.86
N MET A 86 -8.52 -9.11 -3.97
CA MET A 86 -8.75 -9.36 -2.55
C MET A 86 -8.97 -8.09 -1.72
N ALA A 87 -8.71 -6.91 -2.28
CA ALA A 87 -8.77 -5.67 -1.54
C ALA A 87 -10.22 -5.31 -1.16
N PRO A 88 -10.48 -4.84 0.08
CA PRO A 88 -11.79 -4.30 0.41
C PRO A 88 -12.07 -3.02 -0.39
N GLY A 89 -13.36 -2.67 -0.54
CA GLY A 89 -13.79 -1.57 -1.41
C GLY A 89 -13.36 -0.15 -0.96
N ASN A 90 -12.66 -0.02 0.16
CA ASN A 90 -12.07 1.23 0.64
C ASN A 90 -10.61 1.43 0.21
N VAL A 91 -10.07 0.56 -0.65
CA VAL A 91 -8.70 0.67 -1.18
C VAL A 91 -8.70 1.35 -2.55
N VAL A 92 -7.76 2.28 -2.73
CA VAL A 92 -7.48 2.93 -4.01
C VAL A 92 -6.02 2.73 -4.37
N TRP A 93 -5.73 2.22 -5.56
CA TRP A 93 -4.36 1.92 -6.00
C TRP A 93 -3.84 3.01 -6.93
N ALA A 94 -2.59 3.41 -6.71
CA ALA A 94 -1.89 4.36 -7.54
C ALA A 94 -0.52 3.80 -7.95
N GLN A 95 -0.16 4.01 -9.21
CA GLN A 95 1.19 3.72 -9.69
C GLN A 95 1.90 5.05 -9.97
N GLY A 96 3.03 5.28 -9.32
CA GLY A 96 3.79 6.49 -9.52
C GLY A 96 4.93 6.66 -8.54
N ASN A 97 5.77 7.65 -8.82
CA ASN A 97 6.84 8.05 -7.94
C ASN A 97 6.32 9.02 -6.90
N ALA A 98 6.40 8.65 -5.62
CA ALA A 98 5.98 9.50 -4.52
C ALA A 98 6.75 10.84 -4.43
N LEU A 99 7.88 10.96 -5.11
CA LEU A 99 8.67 12.20 -5.17
C LEU A 99 8.22 13.15 -6.28
N ASP A 100 7.42 12.67 -7.24
CA ASP A 100 7.01 13.45 -8.42
C ASP A 100 5.61 14.09 -8.23
N VAL A 101 5.17 14.25 -6.98
CA VAL A 101 3.88 14.85 -6.67
C VAL A 101 3.91 16.34 -7.00
N ASP A 102 3.12 16.74 -7.99
CA ASP A 102 2.89 18.13 -8.31
C ASP A 102 1.84 18.71 -7.35
N TYR A 103 2.29 19.49 -6.36
CA TYR A 103 1.41 20.16 -5.40
C TYR A 103 0.74 21.42 -5.98
N ASP A 104 1.24 21.94 -7.10
CA ASP A 104 0.84 23.22 -7.67
C ASP A 104 -0.26 23.06 -8.72
N GLN A 105 -0.36 21.91 -9.39
CA GLN A 105 -1.43 21.64 -10.35
C GLN A 105 -2.61 20.86 -9.76
N PRO A 106 -3.86 21.30 -9.95
CA PRO A 106 -5.03 20.49 -9.65
C PRO A 106 -5.19 19.47 -10.78
N GLY A 107 -4.50 18.34 -10.69
CA GLY A 107 -4.72 17.27 -11.65
C GLY A 107 -5.92 16.41 -11.24
N ASN A 108 -6.59 15.87 -12.26
CA ASN A 108 -7.63 14.85 -12.11
C ASN A 108 -7.04 13.43 -11.99
N ASP A 109 -5.73 13.32 -11.79
CA ASP A 109 -5.00 12.06 -11.66
C ASP A 109 -4.73 11.78 -10.17
N ILE A 110 -4.79 10.52 -9.77
CA ILE A 110 -4.63 10.09 -8.38
C ILE A 110 -3.29 10.56 -7.79
N MET A 111 -2.26 10.69 -8.63
CA MET A 111 -0.91 11.15 -8.28
C MET A 111 -0.79 12.66 -8.06
N SER A 112 -1.80 13.45 -8.42
CA SER A 112 -1.67 14.90 -8.57
C SER A 112 -2.31 15.74 -7.47
N ARG A 113 -2.99 15.12 -6.49
CA ARG A 113 -3.40 15.82 -5.24
C ARG A 113 -4.07 14.89 -4.23
N GLU A 114 -4.88 13.95 -4.69
CA GLU A 114 -5.82 13.21 -3.85
C GLU A 114 -5.16 12.38 -2.76
N ILE A 115 -4.04 11.71 -3.07
CA ILE A 115 -3.32 10.87 -2.11
C ILE A 115 -2.73 11.70 -0.97
N PHE A 116 -2.06 12.83 -1.28
CA PHE A 116 -1.18 13.53 -0.33
C PHE A 116 -1.76 14.80 0.29
N THR A 117 -2.96 15.22 -0.12
CA THR A 117 -3.68 16.30 0.58
C THR A 117 -4.55 15.74 1.71
N PRO A 118 -4.58 16.39 2.89
CA PRO A 118 -5.49 16.03 3.99
C PRO A 118 -6.97 16.06 3.59
#